data_AF-A0A542S3L8-F1
#
_entry.id   AF-A0A542S3L8-F1
#
_cell.length_a   1.000
_cell.length_b   1.000
_cell.length_c   1.000
_cell.angle_alpha   90.00
_cell.angle_beta   90.00
_cell.angle_gamma   90.00
#
_symmetry.space_group_name_H-M   'P 1'
#
loop_
_entity.id
_entity.type
_entity.pdbx_description
1 polymer ?
#
loop_
_entity_poly.entity_id
_entity_poly.type
_entity_poly.pdbx_seq_one_letter_code
_entity_poly.pdbx_strand_id
1 'polypeptide(L)'
;MVNGVVALVAVALGVGLVLALVALVGTKVLGLGGDNGDSSARSTVHQSMYLPTPVETDEATGPLVTLHTQDTDEPAAGDSGAQVPEDEPTTELTSETPAAGQISLQALATTVASGERIYFSGVYPGGEGAILFVQRFENGDWADFPASVGVTNGTFSSYIFTGVSGVNRFRVVDRDSGTVSNEISVTVG
;
A
#
# COMPACT_ATOMS: atom_id res chain seq x y z
N MET A 1 -33.75 -43.32 -4.91
CA MET A 1 -32.77 -42.82 -5.90
C MET A 1 -33.43 -42.00 -7.02
N VAL A 2 -34.51 -42.48 -7.64
CA VAL A 2 -35.13 -41.81 -8.82
C VAL A 2 -35.62 -40.38 -8.52
N ASN A 3 -36.31 -40.15 -7.40
CA ASN A 3 -36.80 -38.81 -7.04
C ASN A 3 -35.67 -37.79 -6.78
N GLY A 4 -34.50 -38.24 -6.30
CA GLY A 4 -33.35 -37.38 -6.07
C GLY A 4 -32.71 -36.91 -7.39
N VAL A 5 -32.62 -37.79 -8.37
CA VAL A 5 -32.12 -37.43 -9.72
C VAL A 5 -33.09 -36.49 -10.42
N VAL A 6 -34.40 -36.74 -10.32
CA VAL A 6 -35.43 -35.85 -10.89
C VAL A 6 -35.37 -34.45 -10.27
N ALA A 7 -35.20 -34.35 -8.95
CA ALA A 7 -35.04 -33.07 -8.27
C ALA A 7 -33.77 -32.33 -8.72
N LEU A 8 -32.64 -33.05 -8.86
CA LEU A 8 -31.38 -32.46 -9.30
C LEU A 8 -31.47 -31.93 -10.74
N VAL A 9 -32.13 -32.66 -11.64
CA VAL A 9 -32.38 -32.21 -13.03
C VAL A 9 -33.28 -30.98 -13.05
N ALA A 10 -34.35 -30.95 -12.25
CA ALA A 10 -35.25 -29.79 -12.18
C ALA A 10 -34.52 -28.53 -11.69
N VAL A 11 -33.67 -28.67 -10.66
CA VAL A 11 -32.86 -27.57 -10.13
C VAL A 11 -31.82 -27.11 -11.15
N ALA A 12 -31.11 -28.03 -11.82
CA ALA A 12 -30.12 -27.68 -12.84
C ALA A 12 -30.75 -26.92 -14.02
N LEU A 13 -31.94 -27.34 -14.48
CA LEU A 13 -32.69 -26.63 -15.51
C LEU A 13 -33.14 -25.25 -15.06
N GLY A 14 -33.63 -25.11 -13.82
CA GLY A 14 -34.04 -23.84 -13.26
C GLY A 14 -32.89 -22.84 -13.16
N VAL A 15 -31.77 -23.25 -12.56
CA VAL A 15 -30.59 -22.40 -12.39
C VAL A 15 -29.95 -22.05 -13.74
N GLY A 16 -29.83 -23.02 -14.65
CA GLY A 16 -29.29 -22.79 -15.98
C GLY A 16 -30.10 -21.78 -16.79
N LEU A 17 -31.44 -21.83 -16.70
CA LEU A 17 -32.32 -20.90 -17.40
C LEU A 17 -32.20 -19.47 -16.84
N VAL A 18 -32.09 -19.33 -15.51
CA VAL A 18 -31.89 -18.02 -14.87
C VAL A 18 -30.55 -17.41 -15.28
N LEU A 19 -29.46 -18.18 -15.25
CA LEU A 19 -28.13 -17.69 -15.66
C LEU A 19 -28.10 -17.29 -17.15
N ALA A 20 -28.76 -18.07 -18.03
CA ALA A 20 -28.85 -17.75 -19.45
C ALA A 20 -29.62 -16.43 -19.71
N LEU A 21 -30.72 -16.20 -18.98
CA LEU A 21 -31.48 -14.94 -19.09
C LEU A 21 -30.67 -13.73 -18.60
N VAL A 22 -29.94 -13.87 -17.49
CA VAL A 22 -29.08 -12.79 -16.97
C VAL A 22 -27.97 -12.44 -17.96
N ALA A 23 -27.31 -13.45 -18.55
CA ALA A 23 -26.27 -13.23 -19.57
C ALA A 23 -26.82 -12.51 -20.82
N LEU A 24 -28.02 -12.88 -21.29
CA LEU A 24 -28.64 -12.26 -22.47
C LEU A 24 -29.07 -10.80 -22.25
N VAL A 25 -29.49 -10.45 -21.02
CA VAL A 25 -29.79 -9.06 -20.66
C VAL A 25 -28.49 -8.25 -20.48
N GLY A 26 -27.46 -8.85 -19.88
CA GLY A 26 -26.15 -8.22 -19.70
C GLY A 26 -25.48 -7.79 -21.01
N THR A 27 -25.59 -8.60 -22.08
CA THR A 27 -24.99 -8.27 -23.38
C THR A 27 -25.64 -7.06 -24.06
N LYS A 28 -26.93 -6.78 -23.81
CA LYS A 28 -27.62 -5.59 -24.35
C LYS A 28 -27.28 -4.30 -23.60
N VAL A 29 -27.00 -4.36 -22.30
CA VAL A 29 -26.60 -3.18 -21.51
C VAL A 29 -25.12 -2.85 -21.72
N LEU A 30 -24.28 -3.85 -21.96
CA LEU A 30 -22.84 -3.67 -22.19
C LEU A 30 -22.48 -3.37 -23.67
N GLY A 31 -23.46 -3.37 -24.58
CA GLY A 31 -23.22 -2.95 -25.98
C GLY A 31 -22.37 -3.92 -26.80
N LEU A 32 -22.26 -5.20 -26.41
CA LEU A 32 -21.55 -6.23 -27.16
C LEU A 32 -22.50 -6.89 -28.16
N GLY A 33 -22.88 -6.11 -29.16
CA GLY A 33 -23.78 -6.54 -30.23
C GLY A 33 -23.34 -5.96 -31.57
N GLY A 34 -22.32 -6.57 -32.17
CA GLY A 34 -21.90 -6.35 -33.55
C GLY A 34 -20.75 -5.37 -33.71
N ASP A 35 -19.57 -5.88 -34.10
CA ASP A 35 -19.09 -5.77 -35.47
C ASP A 35 -17.81 -6.61 -35.63
N ASN A 36 -17.76 -7.43 -36.69
CA ASN A 36 -16.50 -8.00 -37.17
C ASN A 36 -15.75 -6.86 -37.86
N GLY A 37 -15.11 -6.00 -37.05
CA GLY A 37 -14.31 -4.88 -37.52
C GLY A 37 -12.89 -5.32 -37.82
N ASP A 38 -12.58 -5.35 -39.12
CA ASP A 38 -11.27 -5.54 -39.73
C ASP A 38 -10.06 -5.12 -38.87
N SER A 39 -9.24 -6.09 -38.52
CA SER A 39 -7.83 -5.90 -38.22
C SER A 39 -7.09 -5.45 -39.49
N SER A 40 -7.07 -4.14 -39.75
CA SER A 40 -6.12 -3.50 -40.66
C SER A 40 -6.13 -1.97 -40.51
N ALA A 41 -5.33 -1.44 -39.59
CA ALA A 41 -4.91 -0.05 -39.63
C ALA A 41 -3.39 0.03 -39.47
N ARG A 42 -2.76 0.05 -40.65
CA ARG A 42 -1.38 0.40 -40.99
C ARG A 42 -0.72 1.35 -39.97
N SER A 43 0.33 0.85 -39.33
CA SER A 43 1.36 1.65 -38.68
C SER A 43 2.19 2.40 -39.73
N THR A 44 1.73 3.58 -40.14
CA THR A 44 2.55 4.57 -40.84
C THR A 44 2.15 5.97 -40.40
N VAL A 45 2.50 6.33 -39.16
CA VAL A 45 2.61 7.74 -38.77
C VAL A 45 3.91 7.86 -38.00
N HIS A 46 4.95 8.35 -38.68
CA HIS A 46 6.08 8.95 -38.01
C HIS A 46 5.56 10.20 -37.29
N GLN A 47 5.07 10.02 -36.06
CA GLN A 47 4.84 11.11 -35.13
C GLN A 47 6.22 11.69 -34.81
N SER A 48 6.57 12.78 -35.49
CA SER A 48 7.75 13.57 -35.12
C SER A 48 7.50 14.10 -33.70
N MET A 49 8.15 13.50 -32.70
CA MET A 49 8.16 14.04 -31.35
C MET A 49 8.92 15.35 -31.35
N TYR A 50 8.26 16.42 -30.92
CA TYR A 50 8.85 17.73 -30.78
C TYR A 50 9.75 17.71 -29.54
N LEU A 51 11.07 17.76 -29.73
CA LEU A 51 12.01 17.89 -28.64
C LEU A 51 12.24 19.38 -28.37
N PRO A 52 11.82 19.92 -27.21
CA PRO A 52 12.15 21.29 -26.87
C PRO A 52 13.67 21.44 -26.76
N THR A 53 14.20 22.54 -27.28
CA THR A 53 15.63 22.86 -27.16
C THR A 53 15.93 23.18 -25.70
N PRO A 54 16.89 22.48 -25.06
CA PRO A 54 17.33 22.84 -23.71
C PRO A 54 17.95 24.23 -23.74
N VAL A 55 17.64 25.03 -22.73
CA VAL A 55 18.29 26.31 -22.45
C VAL A 55 19.23 26.13 -21.27
N GLU A 56 20.36 26.83 -21.28
CA GLU A 56 21.29 26.83 -20.15
C GLU A 56 20.60 27.43 -18.92
N THR A 57 20.86 26.84 -17.76
CA THR A 57 20.33 27.34 -16.48
C THR A 57 21.27 28.42 -15.97
N ASP A 58 20.73 29.54 -15.51
CA ASP A 58 21.54 30.60 -14.90
C ASP A 58 22.32 30.05 -13.68
N GLU A 59 23.61 30.38 -13.59
CA GLU A 59 24.41 30.01 -12.43
C GLU A 59 23.85 30.65 -11.16
N ALA A 60 23.73 29.85 -10.09
CA ALA A 60 23.20 30.30 -8.81
C ALA A 60 24.10 31.41 -8.22
N THR A 61 23.67 32.67 -8.38
CA THR A 61 24.34 33.85 -7.79
C THR A 61 23.88 34.07 -6.35
N GLY A 62 23.90 33.00 -5.55
CA GLY A 62 23.51 32.99 -4.14
C GLY A 62 24.63 32.42 -3.27
N PRO A 63 24.62 32.69 -1.95
CA PRO A 63 25.62 32.12 -1.05
C PRO A 63 25.53 30.59 -1.06
N LEU A 64 26.65 29.91 -1.31
CA LEU A 64 26.74 28.46 -1.25
C LEU A 64 26.58 28.01 0.21
N VAL A 65 25.48 27.33 0.52
CA VAL A 65 25.31 26.61 1.79
C VAL A 65 26.20 25.36 1.72
N THR A 66 27.40 25.48 2.29
CA THR A 66 28.27 24.31 2.51
C THR A 66 27.75 23.56 3.73
N LEU A 67 27.55 22.24 3.63
CA LEU A 67 27.22 21.42 4.79
C LEU A 67 28.45 21.38 5.72
N HIS A 68 28.35 22.01 6.89
CA HIS A 68 29.39 21.96 7.91
C HIS A 68 29.45 20.56 8.54
N THR A 69 30.48 19.79 8.19
CA THR A 69 30.93 18.67 9.02
C THR A 69 31.67 19.23 10.22
N GLN A 70 31.12 18.98 11.40
CA GLN A 70 31.60 19.38 12.72
C GLN A 70 33.07 18.96 13.01
N ASP A 71 33.87 19.89 13.54
CA ASP A 71 35.03 19.62 14.39
C ASP A 71 35.08 20.65 15.52
N THR A 72 35.32 20.14 16.72
CA THR A 72 35.19 20.72 18.07
C THR A 72 36.20 21.82 18.41
N ASP A 73 35.73 22.94 19.01
CA ASP A 73 36.33 23.57 20.20
C ASP A 73 35.37 24.64 20.81
N GLU A 74 34.99 24.45 22.08
CA GLU A 74 34.25 25.40 22.96
C GLU A 74 35.27 26.34 23.69
N PRO A 75 34.92 27.31 24.59
CA PRO A 75 33.67 27.53 25.35
C PRO A 75 33.18 29.00 25.46
N ALA A 76 31.93 29.20 25.93
CA ALA A 76 31.59 30.07 27.07
C ALA A 76 30.07 30.20 27.33
N ALA A 77 29.63 29.50 28.37
CA ALA A 77 28.60 29.78 29.40
C ALA A 77 27.45 30.77 29.14
N GLY A 78 26.22 30.29 29.43
CA GLY A 78 25.01 31.11 29.57
C GLY A 78 23.76 30.34 30.04
N ASP A 79 23.84 29.85 31.28
CA ASP A 79 22.83 29.36 32.24
C ASP A 79 21.30 29.34 31.94
N SER A 80 20.69 28.33 32.58
CA SER A 80 19.29 28.19 33.04
C SER A 80 18.21 27.63 32.10
N GLY A 81 17.83 26.36 32.36
CA GLY A 81 16.51 25.84 32.01
C GLY A 81 16.41 24.38 31.56
N ALA A 82 17.23 23.46 32.07
CA ALA A 82 17.05 22.03 31.82
C ALA A 82 15.77 21.51 32.51
N GLN A 83 14.67 21.44 31.77
CA GLN A 83 13.62 20.47 32.06
C GLN A 83 13.93 19.23 31.23
N VAL A 84 14.55 18.25 31.89
CA VAL A 84 14.65 16.88 31.38
C VAL A 84 13.26 16.27 31.57
N PRO A 85 12.54 15.84 30.52
CA PRO A 85 11.42 14.95 30.73
C PRO A 85 11.99 13.63 31.27
N GLU A 86 11.62 13.33 32.50
CA GLU A 86 11.77 12.03 33.15
C GLU A 86 11.21 10.90 32.28
N ASP A 87 11.98 9.81 32.20
CA ASP A 87 11.55 8.43 31.92
C ASP A 87 10.36 8.26 30.96
N GLU A 88 10.63 8.35 29.66
CA GLU A 88 9.84 7.58 28.71
C GLU A 88 10.16 6.10 28.97
N PRO A 89 9.18 5.24 29.31
CA PRO A 89 9.45 3.81 29.37
C PRO A 89 9.93 3.41 27.98
N THR A 90 11.17 2.92 27.90
CA THR A 90 11.64 2.11 26.78
C THR A 90 10.77 0.87 26.78
N THR A 91 9.57 1.01 26.22
CA THR A 91 8.73 -0.11 25.87
C THR A 91 9.51 -0.78 24.77
N GLU A 92 10.18 -1.87 25.10
CA GLU A 92 10.78 -2.77 24.12
C GLU A 92 9.64 -3.22 23.21
N LEU A 93 9.41 -2.47 22.13
CA LEU A 93 8.48 -2.88 21.09
C LEU A 93 9.18 -3.99 20.33
N THR A 94 8.77 -5.21 20.63
CA THR A 94 9.14 -6.43 19.96
C THR A 94 8.84 -6.29 18.46
N SER A 95 9.81 -5.81 17.69
CA SER A 95 9.80 -5.96 16.24
C SER A 95 10.19 -7.41 15.97
N GLU A 96 9.19 -8.30 15.97
CA GLU A 96 9.42 -9.69 15.58
C GLU A 96 9.99 -9.71 14.15
N THR A 97 11.22 -10.18 14.02
CA THR A 97 11.86 -10.33 12.71
C THR A 97 11.10 -11.41 11.94
N PRO A 98 10.56 -11.11 10.75
CA PRO A 98 9.80 -12.08 9.98
C PRO A 98 10.64 -13.29 9.61
N ALA A 99 10.04 -14.48 9.59
CA ALA A 99 10.71 -15.68 9.11
C ALA A 99 11.03 -15.58 7.61
N ALA A 100 12.01 -16.34 7.13
CA ALA A 100 12.40 -16.33 5.72
C ALA A 100 11.21 -16.69 4.81
N GLY A 101 10.95 -15.85 3.79
CA GLY A 101 9.82 -15.99 2.87
C GLY A 101 8.53 -15.33 3.33
N GLN A 102 8.50 -14.77 4.53
CA GLN A 102 7.35 -14.06 5.09
C GLN A 102 7.37 -12.58 4.70
N ILE A 103 6.22 -11.91 4.78
CA ILE A 103 6.12 -10.47 4.51
C ILE A 103 6.82 -9.73 5.65
N SER A 104 7.78 -8.86 5.33
CA SER A 104 8.33 -7.89 6.29
C SER A 104 7.59 -6.57 6.16
N LEU A 105 7.39 -5.89 7.28
CA LEU A 105 6.79 -4.57 7.35
C LEU A 105 7.57 -3.70 8.32
N GLN A 106 7.88 -2.48 7.88
CA GLN A 106 8.48 -1.45 8.71
C GLN A 106 7.78 -0.10 8.50
N ALA A 107 7.62 0.65 9.60
CA ALA A 107 7.23 2.05 9.53
C ALA A 107 8.47 2.93 9.31
N LEU A 108 8.32 4.03 8.59
CA LEU A 108 9.40 5.02 8.46
C LEU A 108 9.56 5.85 9.74
N ALA A 109 8.49 6.01 10.51
CA ALA A 109 8.48 6.69 11.80
C ALA A 109 7.57 5.95 12.77
N THR A 110 7.95 5.90 14.04
CA THR A 110 7.17 5.28 15.13
C THR A 110 6.28 6.29 15.86
N THR A 111 6.45 7.58 15.61
CA THR A 111 5.61 8.66 16.13
C THR A 111 5.30 9.65 15.02
N VAL A 112 4.04 10.07 14.90
CA VAL A 112 3.58 11.07 13.93
C VAL A 112 2.60 12.03 14.58
N ALA A 113 2.44 13.23 14.03
CA ALA A 113 1.41 14.16 14.45
C ALA A 113 0.01 13.72 14.02
N SER A 114 -1.02 14.20 14.70
CA SER A 114 -2.41 13.97 14.34
C SER A 114 -2.69 14.47 12.92
N GLY A 115 -3.20 13.57 12.08
CA GLY A 115 -3.46 13.82 10.67
C GLY A 115 -2.23 13.79 9.77
N GLU A 116 -1.05 13.45 10.29
CA GLU A 116 0.13 13.19 9.49
C GLU A 116 0.05 11.82 8.80
N ARG A 117 0.75 11.69 7.68
CA ARG A 117 0.84 10.41 6.94
C ARG A 117 1.80 9.46 7.63
N ILE A 118 1.36 8.23 7.81
CA ILE A 118 2.21 7.15 8.31
C ILE A 118 2.75 6.41 7.08
N TYR A 119 4.03 6.63 6.76
CA TYR A 119 4.70 5.91 5.67
C TYR A 119 5.23 4.56 6.16
N PHE A 120 5.12 3.55 5.31
CA PHE A 120 5.61 2.21 5.60
C PHE A 120 6.19 1.56 4.33
N SER A 121 7.06 0.58 4.55
CA SER A 121 7.67 -0.21 3.48
C SER A 121 7.92 -1.63 3.94
N GLY A 122 8.26 -2.51 3.01
CA GLY A 122 8.55 -3.91 3.34
C GLY A 122 8.99 -4.74 2.14
N VAL A 123 9.30 -6.00 2.41
CA VAL A 123 9.62 -7.00 1.39
C VAL A 123 8.62 -8.16 1.42
N TYR A 124 8.31 -8.68 0.25
CA TYR A 124 7.55 -9.91 0.07
C TYR A 124 8.12 -10.69 -1.12
N PRO A 125 9.21 -11.45 -0.92
CA PRO A 125 9.95 -12.09 -2.02
C PRO A 125 9.13 -13.06 -2.87
N GLY A 126 8.10 -13.70 -2.29
CA GLY A 126 7.22 -14.64 -2.99
C GLY A 126 5.92 -14.02 -3.53
N GLY A 127 5.72 -12.72 -3.37
CA GLY A 127 4.45 -12.05 -3.62
C GLY A 127 4.43 -11.11 -4.82
N GLU A 128 5.23 -11.37 -5.85
CA GLU A 128 5.27 -10.49 -7.03
C GLU A 128 3.88 -10.29 -7.65
N GLY A 129 3.46 -9.04 -7.80
CA GLY A 129 2.13 -8.70 -8.31
C GLY A 129 0.99 -8.88 -7.31
N ALA A 130 1.25 -9.32 -6.08
CA ALA A 130 0.25 -9.42 -5.03
C ALA A 130 -0.23 -8.04 -4.58
N ILE A 131 -1.49 -7.97 -4.15
CA ILE A 131 -2.07 -6.80 -3.50
C ILE A 131 -2.17 -7.09 -2.00
N LEU A 132 -1.40 -6.34 -1.22
CA LEU A 132 -1.40 -6.42 0.22
C LEU A 132 -2.42 -5.44 0.79
N PHE A 133 -3.18 -5.90 1.77
CA PHE A 133 -4.19 -5.09 2.45
C PHE A 133 -3.74 -4.78 3.86
N VAL A 134 -3.93 -3.52 4.25
CA VAL A 134 -3.58 -3.08 5.60
C VAL A 134 -4.67 -3.54 6.57
N GLN A 135 -4.25 -3.99 7.74
CA GLN A 135 -5.12 -4.26 8.87
C GLN A 135 -4.64 -3.45 10.07
N ARG A 136 -5.60 -3.03 10.90
CA ARG A 136 -5.34 -2.37 12.17
C ARG A 136 -5.85 -3.24 13.31
N PHE A 137 -5.09 -3.33 14.40
CA PHE A 137 -5.57 -4.00 15.60
C PHE A 137 -6.53 -3.08 16.35
N GLU A 138 -7.76 -3.52 16.55
CA GLU A 138 -8.80 -2.79 17.26
C GLU A 138 -9.76 -3.76 17.95
N ASN A 139 -10.32 -3.37 19.09
CA ASN A 139 -11.29 -4.19 19.84
C ASN A 139 -10.79 -5.62 20.17
N GLY A 140 -9.47 -5.82 20.26
CA GLY A 140 -8.87 -7.13 20.57
C GLY A 140 -8.66 -8.04 19.36
N ASP A 141 -8.97 -7.59 18.14
CA ASP A 141 -8.79 -8.37 16.91
C ASP A 141 -8.22 -7.51 15.77
N TRP A 142 -7.81 -8.15 14.68
CA TRP A 142 -7.35 -7.49 13.47
C TRP A 142 -8.52 -7.16 12.56
N ALA A 143 -8.77 -5.87 12.35
CA ALA A 143 -9.79 -5.38 11.43
C ALA A 143 -9.18 -4.88 10.12
N ASP A 144 -9.97 -4.96 9.05
CA ASP A 144 -9.58 -4.42 7.76
C ASP A 144 -9.48 -2.90 7.82
N PHE A 145 -8.35 -2.38 7.35
CA PHE A 145 -8.12 -0.96 7.20
C PHE A 145 -8.28 -0.58 5.72
N PRO A 146 -8.89 0.56 5.37
CA PRO A 146 -9.17 0.94 3.99
C PRO A 146 -7.93 1.44 3.25
N ALA A 147 -6.89 0.60 3.16
CA ALA A 147 -5.67 0.85 2.40
C ALA A 147 -5.10 -0.46 1.86
N SER A 148 -4.46 -0.37 0.69
CA SER A 148 -3.79 -1.47 0.04
C SER A 148 -2.54 -1.00 -0.71
N VAL A 149 -1.61 -1.92 -0.95
CA VAL A 149 -0.37 -1.66 -1.68
C VAL A 149 -0.01 -2.85 -2.56
N GLY A 150 0.44 -2.58 -3.79
CA GLY A 150 0.94 -3.61 -4.69
C GLY A 150 2.40 -3.93 -4.43
N VAL A 151 2.78 -5.19 -4.63
CA VAL A 151 4.18 -5.64 -4.55
C VAL A 151 4.80 -5.64 -5.94
N THR A 152 5.97 -4.99 -6.03
CA THR A 152 6.76 -4.90 -7.26
C THR A 152 8.23 -5.17 -6.95
N ASN A 153 8.86 -6.04 -7.73
CA ASN A 153 10.22 -6.55 -7.47
C ASN A 153 10.40 -7.11 -6.05
N GLY A 154 9.38 -7.80 -5.53
CA GLY A 154 9.38 -8.35 -4.17
C GLY A 154 9.41 -7.31 -3.05
N THR A 155 9.08 -6.05 -3.33
CA THR A 155 9.04 -4.96 -2.34
C THR A 155 7.77 -4.15 -2.44
N PHE A 156 7.44 -3.42 -1.38
CA PHE A 156 6.31 -2.49 -1.36
C PHE A 156 6.61 -1.28 -0.48
N SER A 157 5.98 -0.14 -0.81
CA SER A 157 6.05 1.10 -0.03
C SER A 157 4.79 1.91 -0.27
N SER A 158 4.20 2.47 0.79
CA SER A 158 3.00 3.29 0.72
C SER A 158 2.83 4.13 1.99
N TYR A 159 1.66 4.72 2.15
CA TYR A 159 1.27 5.44 3.36
C TYR A 159 -0.20 5.19 3.71
N ILE A 160 -0.52 5.40 4.98
CA ILE A 160 -1.89 5.44 5.50
C ILE A 160 -2.15 6.73 6.27
N PHE A 161 -3.43 7.01 6.51
CA PHE A 161 -3.91 8.09 7.36
C PHE A 161 -4.87 7.52 8.39
N THR A 162 -4.67 7.81 9.68
CA THR A 162 -5.60 7.44 10.74
C THR A 162 -5.96 8.68 11.55
N GLY A 163 -7.25 8.84 11.88
CA GLY A 163 -7.72 9.86 12.81
C GLY A 163 -7.72 9.40 14.27
N VAL A 164 -7.27 8.18 14.55
CA VAL A 164 -7.25 7.62 15.90
C VAL A 164 -5.92 7.98 16.55
N SER A 165 -5.97 8.83 17.58
CA SER A 165 -4.82 9.18 18.41
C SER A 165 -4.35 8.01 19.28
N GLY A 166 -3.11 8.08 19.77
CA GLY A 166 -2.47 7.07 20.59
C GLY A 166 -1.77 5.98 19.78
N VAL A 167 -1.49 4.86 20.43
CA VAL A 167 -0.79 3.73 19.81
C VAL A 167 -1.71 2.99 18.85
N ASN A 168 -1.35 3.01 17.57
CA ASN A 168 -2.03 2.25 16.52
C ASN A 168 -1.11 1.11 16.07
N ARG A 169 -1.63 -0.11 16.06
CA ARG A 169 -0.89 -1.31 15.60
C ARG A 169 -1.38 -1.70 14.21
N PHE A 170 -0.47 -1.88 13.27
CA PHE A 170 -0.78 -2.21 11.89
C PHE A 170 -0.03 -3.46 11.43
N ARG A 171 -0.63 -4.16 10.47
CA ARG A 171 0.03 -5.21 9.68
C ARG A 171 -0.48 -5.18 8.25
N VAL A 172 0.14 -5.95 7.37
CA VAL A 172 -0.38 -6.22 6.03
C VAL A 172 -0.67 -7.71 5.83
N VAL A 173 -1.66 -8.00 5.00
CA VAL A 173 -2.08 -9.36 4.65
C VAL A 173 -2.22 -9.50 3.14
N ASP A 174 -1.68 -10.58 2.61
CA ASP A 174 -2.03 -11.11 1.30
C ASP A 174 -3.25 -12.02 1.48
N ARG A 175 -4.41 -11.60 0.97
CA ARG A 175 -5.66 -12.37 1.15
C ARG A 175 -5.75 -13.59 0.24
N ASP A 176 -4.99 -13.64 -0.83
CA ASP A 176 -5.01 -14.75 -1.77
C ASP A 176 -4.24 -15.95 -1.20
N SER A 177 -3.10 -15.70 -0.55
CA SER A 177 -2.29 -16.73 0.10
C SER A 177 -2.57 -16.92 1.60
N GLY A 178 -3.17 -15.91 2.25
CA GLY A 178 -3.32 -15.85 3.71
C GLY A 178 -2.04 -15.46 4.45
N THR A 179 -0.98 -15.08 3.74
CA THR A 179 0.30 -14.68 4.35
C THR A 179 0.15 -13.32 5.06
N VAL A 180 0.62 -13.25 6.30
CA VAL A 180 0.60 -12.03 7.13
C VAL A 180 2.01 -11.55 7.44
N SER A 181 2.18 -10.23 7.54
CA SER A 181 3.43 -9.62 8.00
C SER A 181 3.60 -9.68 9.52
N ASN A 182 4.80 -9.31 9.97
CA ASN A 182 4.97 -8.81 11.33
C ASN A 182 4.10 -7.56 11.57
N GLU A 183 3.96 -7.21 12.83
CA GLU A 183 3.28 -6.01 13.25
C GLU A 183 4.24 -4.81 13.34
N ILE A 184 3.70 -3.62 13.08
CA ILE A 184 4.30 -2.33 13.44
C ILE A 184 3.37 -1.58 14.38
N SER A 185 3.93 -0.77 15.27
CA SER A 185 3.16 0.18 16.08
C SER A 185 3.61 1.60 15.81
N VAL A 186 2.63 2.51 15.74
CA VAL A 186 2.86 3.93 15.49
C VAL A 186 2.01 4.75 16.47
N THR A 187 2.65 5.66 17.18
CA THR A 187 1.99 6.60 18.09
C THR A 187 1.56 7.85 17.33
N VAL A 188 0.27 8.19 17.41
CA VAL A 188 -0.32 9.38 16.77
C VAL A 188 -0.64 10.41 17.85
N GLY A 189 0.04 11.56 17.82
CA GLY A 189 -0.01 12.62 18.84
C GLY A 189 -0.95 13.77 18.52
#